data_AF-A0A0B6WVR0-F1
#
_entry.id   AF-A0A0B6WVR0-F1
#
_cell.length_a   1.000
_cell.length_b   1.000
_cell.length_c   1.000
_cell.angle_alpha   90.00
_cell.angle_beta   90.00
_cell.angle_gamma   90.00
#
_symmetry.space_group_name_H-M   'P 1'
#
loop_
_entity.id
_entity.type
_entity.pdbx_description
1 polymer ?
#
loop_
_entity_poly.entity_id
_entity_poly.type
_entity_poly.pdbx_seq_one_letter_code
_entity_poly.pdbx_strand_id
1 'polypeptide(L)'
;MEGRALLLLDQVLASLKELDKAEPRIRAQAQIADLLWKHDAPRARRLLEQAFRAAGELKDERPPSPSGDRRSPLPPAPPSRIVLQGEILRIAIKHDAKLAEQLVRTIAEDAGRPEERSAKDVAPDGMDRLFNRSLILLQMAMTIMESDHVLAARLARQSLDTGINPLLPSVLLTLKTHDRARADEIYRAALQKLQQQPVEEALMSLHVYAMPSGVFTLLPSNLGAKEREALSDDPELAREYLEVAFTKLTECAESLRAGAEQGTRKEFFCFTTAQMLLPAYDRYLPDKSAMMRAVRDELQRRVGDGADLFNPFAEKESAQELLSRAENEKEEFKRDMIYLRAVQKLLGERRFDEAIAAADKIKNEEFKSLIADAARMQAAFLHMSEGDFDTAIRYARAISKVQMQASIFASMAQKALDRNDLARATELVEEARKFIERSEDGPDKMRALVITAGVMARFGSLRAFELMRRGVELANWLDEKGQSSSDPFSTVFIAFLPENPLSVEMPLRLLARADFERALELACGFKNPERRTMAQIAVTRSALSENDSFDAIGSCVDQGNRV
;
A
#
# COMPACT_ATOMS: atom_id res chain seq x y z
N MET A 1 -21.30 -0.79 30.32
CA MET A 1 -20.28 -1.28 29.37
C MET A 1 -19.14 -0.27 29.24
N GLU A 2 -19.44 0.99 28.93
CA GLU A 2 -18.46 2.09 28.80
C GLU A 2 -17.49 2.25 29.99
N GLY A 3 -17.99 2.34 31.23
CA GLY A 3 -17.12 2.47 32.41
C GLY A 3 -16.18 1.27 32.63
N ARG A 4 -16.61 0.06 32.25
CA ARG A 4 -15.77 -1.15 32.29
C ARG A 4 -14.67 -1.10 31.22
N ALA A 5 -15.03 -0.60 30.03
CA ALA A 5 -14.10 -0.37 28.93
C ALA A 5 -13.03 0.69 29.26
N LEU A 6 -13.40 1.81 29.90
CA LEU A 6 -12.42 2.81 30.34
C LEU A 6 -11.43 2.24 31.38
N LEU A 7 -11.93 1.47 32.36
CA LEU A 7 -11.06 0.76 33.31
C LEU A 7 -10.12 -0.24 32.62
N LEU A 8 -10.60 -0.93 31.59
CA LEU A 8 -9.77 -1.84 30.81
C LEU A 8 -8.68 -1.07 30.04
N LEU A 9 -8.97 0.09 29.44
CA LEU A 9 -7.93 0.91 28.81
C LEU A 9 -6.85 1.34 29.78
N ASP A 10 -7.21 1.71 31.01
CA ASP A 10 -6.24 2.07 32.04
C ASP A 10 -5.34 0.89 32.41
N GLN A 11 -5.92 -0.31 32.52
CA GLN A 11 -5.17 -1.54 32.77
C GLN A 11 -4.23 -1.87 31.62
N VAL A 12 -4.71 -1.81 30.37
CA VAL A 12 -3.92 -2.08 29.17
C VAL A 12 -2.79 -1.06 29.03
N LEU A 13 -3.07 0.22 29.30
CA LEU A 13 -2.06 1.28 29.27
C LEU A 13 -0.95 1.02 30.30
N ALA A 14 -1.32 0.57 31.51
CA ALA A 14 -0.37 0.23 32.57
C ALA A 14 0.48 -1.01 32.25
N SER A 15 -0.06 -1.98 31.49
CA SER A 15 0.66 -3.19 31.07
C SER A 15 1.54 -2.99 29.84
N LEU A 16 1.47 -1.85 29.12
CA LEU A 16 2.31 -1.61 27.94
C LEU A 16 3.82 -1.71 28.21
N LYS A 17 4.24 -1.47 29.46
CA LYS A 17 5.64 -1.65 29.91
C LYS A 17 6.14 -3.10 29.85
N GLU A 18 5.22 -4.07 29.80
CA GLU A 18 5.51 -5.51 29.72
C GLU A 18 5.78 -5.97 28.28
N LEU A 19 5.56 -5.10 27.28
CA LEU A 19 5.89 -5.39 25.89
C LEU A 19 7.38 -5.19 25.65
N ASP A 20 8.09 -6.23 25.25
CA ASP A 20 9.55 -6.17 25.04
C ASP A 20 9.95 -5.20 23.91
N LYS A 21 9.16 -5.17 22.83
CA LYS A 21 9.44 -4.35 21.65
C LYS A 21 8.81 -2.96 21.78
N ALA A 22 9.56 -1.94 21.38
CA ALA A 22 9.12 -0.55 21.41
C ALA A 22 8.00 -0.26 20.39
N GLU A 23 8.05 -0.86 19.20
CA GLU A 23 7.07 -0.63 18.13
C GLU A 23 5.61 -0.98 18.52
N PRO A 24 5.28 -2.20 19.00
CA PRO A 24 3.94 -2.53 19.48
C PRO A 24 3.48 -1.63 20.63
N ARG A 25 4.41 -1.24 21.53
CA ARG A 25 4.13 -0.35 22.66
C ARG A 25 3.65 1.01 22.18
N ILE A 26 4.39 1.61 21.24
CA ILE A 26 4.06 2.91 20.65
C ILE A 26 2.73 2.86 19.92
N ARG A 27 2.50 1.81 19.11
CA ARG A 27 1.24 1.60 18.39
C ARG A 27 0.06 1.48 19.35
N ALA A 28 0.16 0.63 20.37
CA ALA A 28 -0.89 0.44 21.36
C ALA A 28 -1.20 1.74 22.11
N GLN A 29 -0.17 2.51 22.49
CA GLN A 29 -0.35 3.81 23.13
C GLN A 29 -1.12 4.81 22.25
N ALA A 30 -0.81 4.88 20.96
CA ALA A 30 -1.51 5.75 20.02
C ALA A 30 -2.98 5.35 19.85
N GLN A 31 -3.26 4.03 19.77
CA GLN A 31 -4.61 3.50 19.66
C GLN A 31 -5.44 3.75 20.93
N ILE A 32 -4.84 3.62 22.11
CA ILE A 32 -5.49 3.99 23.39
C ILE A 32 -5.81 5.49 23.40
N ALA A 33 -4.90 6.33 22.91
CA ALA A 33 -5.14 7.76 22.82
C ALA A 33 -6.32 8.12 21.90
N ASP A 34 -6.46 7.47 20.74
CA ASP A 34 -7.63 7.61 19.85
C ASP A 34 -8.94 7.33 20.59
N LEU A 35 -8.97 6.24 21.39
CA LEU A 35 -10.16 5.84 22.16
C LEU A 35 -10.47 6.77 23.33
N LEU A 36 -9.44 7.27 24.00
CA LEU A 36 -9.62 8.18 25.14
C LEU A 36 -10.03 9.59 24.72
N TRP A 37 -9.89 9.97 23.45
CA TRP A 37 -10.03 11.37 23.03
C TRP A 37 -11.38 11.98 23.42
N LYS A 38 -12.49 11.26 23.20
CA LYS A 38 -13.84 11.73 23.55
C LYS A 38 -14.08 11.85 25.07
N HIS A 39 -13.29 11.16 25.89
CA HIS A 39 -13.50 11.08 27.35
C HIS A 39 -12.48 11.92 28.14
N ASP A 40 -11.23 12.00 27.68
CA ASP A 40 -10.12 12.73 28.30
C ASP A 40 -9.14 13.20 27.21
N ALA A 41 -9.56 14.22 26.46
CA ALA A 41 -8.74 14.83 25.40
C ALA A 41 -7.36 15.33 25.89
N PRO A 42 -7.21 15.97 27.08
CA PRO A 42 -5.90 16.36 27.59
C PRO A 42 -4.94 15.18 27.83
N ARG A 43 -5.44 14.04 28.32
CA ARG A 43 -4.63 12.83 28.45
C ARG A 43 -4.33 12.19 27.10
N ALA A 44 -5.32 12.08 26.22
CA ALA A 44 -5.14 11.55 24.87
C ALA A 44 -4.08 12.33 24.08
N ARG A 45 -4.11 13.68 24.15
CA ARG A 45 -3.08 14.56 23.57
C ARG A 45 -1.68 14.19 24.07
N ARG A 46 -1.50 14.10 25.40
CA ARG A 46 -0.21 13.76 26.01
C ARG A 46 0.29 12.39 25.56
N LEU A 47 -0.60 11.41 25.44
CA LEU A 47 -0.26 10.07 24.96
C LEU A 47 0.19 10.09 23.49
N LEU A 48 -0.48 10.85 22.61
CA LEU A 48 -0.06 11.02 21.21
C LEU A 48 1.30 11.70 21.10
N GLU A 49 1.54 12.78 21.85
CA GLU A 49 2.84 13.47 21.85
C GLU A 49 3.98 12.56 22.35
N GLN A 50 3.74 11.76 23.39
CA GLN A 50 4.70 10.80 23.90
C GLN A 50 4.96 9.67 22.89
N ALA A 51 3.91 9.10 22.29
CA ALA A 51 4.03 8.06 21.28
C ALA A 51 4.81 8.57 20.06
N PHE A 52 4.54 9.81 19.64
CA PHE A 52 5.19 10.43 18.49
C PHE A 52 6.69 10.63 18.71
N ARG A 53 7.08 11.13 19.90
CA ARG A 53 8.49 11.25 20.30
C ARG A 53 9.18 9.89 20.36
N ALA A 54 8.56 8.92 21.02
CA ALA A 54 9.09 7.56 21.11
C ALA A 54 9.28 6.90 19.73
N ALA A 55 8.35 7.13 18.78
CA ALA A 55 8.50 6.68 17.40
C ALA A 55 9.72 7.33 16.72
N GLY A 56 9.97 8.62 16.97
CA GLY A 56 11.12 9.35 16.44
C GLY A 56 12.48 8.84 16.95
N GLU A 57 12.50 8.26 18.15
CA GLU A 57 13.70 7.71 18.80
C GLU A 57 14.03 6.27 18.39
N LEU A 58 13.13 5.60 17.66
CA LEU A 58 13.38 4.25 17.17
C LEU A 58 14.60 4.23 16.24
N LYS A 59 15.48 3.27 16.47
CA LYS A 59 16.57 2.96 15.55
C LYS A 59 16.00 2.08 14.44
N ASP A 60 16.30 2.44 13.19
CA ASP A 60 15.89 1.65 12.04
C ASP A 60 16.68 0.33 12.02
N GLU A 61 16.11 -0.73 12.61
CA GLU A 61 16.57 -2.09 12.37
C GLU A 61 16.12 -2.47 10.96
N ARG A 62 16.98 -2.26 9.97
CA ARG A 62 16.73 -2.69 8.59
C ARG A 62 16.52 -4.21 8.63
N PRO A 63 15.34 -4.74 8.28
CA PRO A 63 15.21 -6.19 8.16
C PRO A 63 16.21 -6.66 7.11
N PRO A 64 16.97 -7.75 7.35
CA PRO A 64 17.85 -8.29 6.34
C PRO A 64 17.02 -8.61 5.10
N SER A 65 17.50 -8.16 3.92
CA SER A 65 16.88 -8.53 2.65
C SER A 65 16.71 -10.06 2.62
N PRO A 66 15.50 -10.60 2.36
CA PRO A 66 15.24 -12.04 2.43
C PRO A 66 16.18 -12.87 1.55
N SER A 67 16.76 -12.27 0.52
CA SER A 67 17.64 -12.91 -0.44
C SER A 67 19.13 -12.70 -0.19
N GLY A 68 19.55 -11.84 0.74
CA GLY A 68 20.94 -11.38 0.84
C GLY A 68 21.47 -10.67 -0.42
N ASP A 69 20.62 -10.54 -1.45
CA ASP A 69 20.98 -10.07 -2.77
C ASP A 69 20.63 -8.59 -2.89
N ARG A 70 21.64 -7.76 -3.14
CA ARG A 70 21.52 -6.30 -3.34
C ARG A 70 20.78 -5.94 -4.64
N ARG A 71 20.30 -6.93 -5.40
CA ARG A 71 19.68 -6.81 -6.72
C ARG A 71 18.17 -7.05 -6.74
N SER A 72 17.49 -7.11 -5.58
CA SER A 72 16.01 -7.17 -5.58
C SER A 72 15.43 -5.89 -6.22
N PRO A 73 14.55 -6.01 -7.24
CA PRO A 73 13.93 -4.86 -7.89
C PRO A 73 12.76 -4.25 -7.08
N LEU A 74 12.39 -4.84 -5.94
CA LEU A 74 11.34 -4.33 -5.06
C LEU A 74 11.88 -3.20 -4.16
N PRO A 75 11.17 -2.07 -4.04
CA PRO A 75 11.59 -1.00 -3.14
C PRO A 75 11.63 -1.50 -1.68
N PRO A 76 12.63 -1.08 -0.88
CA PRO A 76 12.72 -1.48 0.52
C PRO A 76 11.47 -1.00 1.29
N ALA A 77 11.01 -1.81 2.24
CA ALA A 77 9.92 -1.42 3.13
C ALA A 77 10.30 -0.14 3.90
N PRO A 78 9.35 0.79 4.11
CA PRO A 78 9.64 2.00 4.88
C PRO A 78 10.05 1.63 6.31
N PRO A 79 11.05 2.33 6.90
CA PRO A 79 11.44 2.09 8.28
C PRO A 79 10.27 2.24 9.26
N SER A 80 10.26 1.42 10.30
CA SER A 80 9.16 1.36 11.28
C SER A 80 8.86 2.69 11.95
N ARG A 81 9.89 3.53 12.18
CA ARG A 81 9.73 4.91 12.65
C ARG A 81 8.75 5.71 11.78
N ILE A 82 8.92 5.65 10.46
CA ILE A 82 8.08 6.40 9.50
C ILE A 82 6.65 5.91 9.57
N VAL A 83 6.47 4.59 9.57
CA VAL A 83 5.15 3.95 9.62
C VAL A 83 4.41 4.38 10.88
N LEU A 84 5.05 4.31 12.05
CA LEU A 84 4.45 4.68 13.33
C LEU A 84 4.17 6.17 13.45
N GLN A 85 5.09 7.04 13.03
CA GLN A 85 4.85 8.49 13.00
C GLN A 85 3.65 8.82 12.12
N GLY A 86 3.56 8.21 10.93
CA GLY A 86 2.40 8.33 10.05
C GLY A 86 1.10 7.89 10.73
N GLU A 87 1.06 6.70 11.35
CA GLU A 87 -0.09 6.19 12.10
C GLU A 87 -0.55 7.18 13.20
N ILE A 88 0.37 7.68 14.02
CA ILE A 88 0.09 8.60 15.13
C ILE A 88 -0.46 9.93 14.62
N LEU A 89 0.12 10.45 13.54
CA LEU A 89 -0.32 11.71 12.94
C LEU A 89 -1.73 11.59 12.38
N ARG A 90 -2.08 10.46 11.73
CA ARG A 90 -3.48 10.23 11.28
C ARG A 90 -4.47 10.33 12.43
N ILE A 91 -4.14 9.75 13.59
CA ILE A 91 -4.97 9.84 14.79
C ILE A 91 -5.02 11.29 15.29
N ALA A 92 -3.89 11.99 15.35
CA ALA A 92 -3.86 13.39 15.75
C ALA A 92 -4.71 14.27 14.83
N ILE A 93 -4.60 14.11 13.50
CA ILE A 93 -5.37 14.87 12.49
C ILE A 93 -6.87 14.67 12.69
N LYS A 94 -7.31 13.43 12.92
CA LYS A 94 -8.73 13.07 13.12
C LYS A 94 -9.37 13.89 14.24
N HIS A 95 -8.59 14.25 15.26
CA HIS A 95 -9.10 14.80 16.52
C HIS A 95 -8.65 16.24 16.82
N ASP A 96 -7.43 16.61 16.40
CA ASP A 96 -6.82 17.92 16.60
C ASP A 96 -5.74 18.20 15.53
N ALA A 97 -6.16 18.87 14.47
CA ALA A 97 -5.27 19.29 13.38
C ALA A 97 -4.11 20.20 13.86
N LYS A 98 -4.30 20.99 14.93
CA LYS A 98 -3.23 21.85 15.48
C LYS A 98 -2.16 21.03 16.21
N LEU A 99 -2.56 19.97 16.92
CA LEU A 99 -1.62 19.01 17.49
C LEU A 99 -0.80 18.36 16.38
N ALA A 100 -1.45 17.88 15.32
CA ALA A 100 -0.76 17.29 14.19
C ALA A 100 0.26 18.26 13.57
N GLU A 101 -0.12 19.53 13.37
CA GLU A 101 0.81 20.56 12.88
C GLU A 101 2.01 20.76 13.80
N GLN A 102 1.79 20.80 15.13
CA GLN A 102 2.87 20.91 16.11
C GLN A 102 3.83 19.72 16.04
N LEU A 103 3.31 18.50 15.94
CA LEU A 103 4.12 17.29 15.80
C LEU A 103 4.94 17.30 14.50
N VAL A 104 4.39 17.78 13.39
CA VAL A 104 5.18 17.97 12.15
C VAL A 104 6.32 18.95 12.35
N ARG A 105 6.07 20.09 12.99
CA ARG A 105 7.10 21.09 13.22
C ARG A 105 8.28 20.51 14.01
N THR A 106 8.02 19.64 14.98
CA THR A 106 9.11 18.95 15.70
C THR A 106 9.97 18.08 14.79
N ILE A 107 9.40 17.41 13.77
CA ILE A 107 10.21 16.70 12.76
C ILE A 107 11.09 17.67 11.96
N ALA A 108 10.54 18.83 11.58
CA ALA A 108 11.27 19.82 10.78
C ALA A 108 12.41 20.46 11.57
N GLU A 109 12.20 20.73 12.86
CA GLU A 109 13.19 21.33 13.76
C GLU A 109 14.31 20.34 14.14
N ASP A 110 13.97 19.07 14.41
CA ASP A 110 14.97 18.03 14.70
C ASP A 110 15.86 17.72 13.49
N ALA A 111 15.34 17.84 12.27
CA ALA A 111 16.10 17.67 11.03
C ALA A 111 17.02 18.85 10.70
N GLY A 112 16.80 20.03 11.29
CA GLY A 112 17.59 21.25 11.06
C GLY A 112 18.80 21.39 11.99
N ARG A 113 18.97 20.52 12.98
CA ARG A 113 20.13 20.53 13.86
C ARG A 113 21.31 19.80 13.20
N PRO A 114 22.44 20.48 12.92
CA PRO A 114 23.67 19.76 12.62
C PRO A 114 24.08 19.01 13.90
N GLU A 115 23.85 17.70 13.95
CA GLU A 115 24.39 16.91 15.05
C GLU A 115 25.93 17.00 15.00
N GLU A 116 26.54 17.46 16.10
CA GLU A 116 27.95 17.22 16.42
C GLU A 116 28.16 15.71 16.64
N ARG A 117 28.06 14.92 15.57
CA ARG A 117 28.47 13.51 15.57
C ARG A 117 29.65 13.38 14.62
N SER A 118 30.71 12.81 15.18
CA SER A 118 32.01 12.65 14.54
C SER A 118 31.85 12.05 13.14
N ALA A 119 32.58 12.61 12.16
CA ALA A 119 32.57 12.23 10.75
C ALA A 119 32.91 10.74 10.46
N LYS A 120 33.14 9.93 11.49
CA LYS A 120 33.37 8.48 11.41
C LYS A 120 32.12 7.62 11.62
N ASP A 121 31.03 8.17 12.19
CA ASP A 121 29.77 7.44 12.42
C ASP A 121 28.68 7.76 11.38
N VAL A 122 29.00 8.64 10.42
CA VAL A 122 28.16 8.86 9.24
C VAL A 122 28.47 7.75 8.25
N ALA A 123 27.70 6.65 8.34
CA ALA A 123 27.52 5.78 7.17
C ALA A 123 27.10 6.66 5.97
N PRO A 124 27.36 6.25 4.71
CA PRO A 124 27.00 7.05 3.52
C PRO A 124 25.50 7.43 3.44
N ASP A 125 24.68 6.87 4.33
CA ASP A 125 23.22 6.93 4.50
C ASP A 125 22.64 8.28 5.01
N GLY A 126 23.36 9.40 4.95
CA GLY A 126 22.78 10.73 5.24
C GLY A 126 21.59 11.07 4.32
N MET A 127 21.58 10.51 3.10
CA MET A 127 20.48 10.58 2.13
C MET A 127 19.22 9.85 2.61
N ASP A 128 19.34 8.71 3.31
CA ASP A 128 18.19 7.90 3.74
C ASP A 128 17.31 8.66 4.75
N ARG A 129 17.91 9.36 5.72
CA ARG A 129 17.13 10.14 6.72
C ARG A 129 16.39 11.33 6.10
N LEU A 130 17.01 12.00 5.14
CA LEU A 130 16.43 13.15 4.44
C LEU A 130 15.32 12.72 3.47
N PHE A 131 15.49 11.58 2.79
CA PHE A 131 14.46 10.95 1.95
C PHE A 131 13.27 10.44 2.76
N ASN A 132 13.52 9.91 3.96
CA ASN A 132 12.50 9.48 4.90
C ASN A 132 11.63 10.66 5.40
N ARG A 133 12.23 11.84 5.58
CA ARG A 133 11.49 13.06 5.96
C ARG A 133 10.53 13.51 4.85
N SER A 134 10.96 13.55 3.60
CA SER A 134 10.06 13.92 2.49
C SER A 134 8.92 12.93 2.34
N LEU A 135 9.19 11.63 2.51
CA LEU A 135 8.17 10.59 2.48
C LEU A 135 7.10 10.80 3.56
N ILE A 136 7.50 11.06 4.81
CA ILE A 136 6.55 11.35 5.90
C ILE A 136 5.68 12.56 5.52
N LEU A 137 6.30 13.67 5.15
CA LEU A 137 5.57 14.90 4.81
C LEU A 137 4.55 14.70 3.69
N LEU A 138 4.89 13.89 2.68
CA LEU A 138 4.00 13.59 1.56
C LEU A 138 2.87 12.61 1.93
N GLN A 139 3.14 11.57 2.72
CA GLN A 139 2.09 10.68 3.24
C GLN A 139 1.11 11.44 4.13
N MET A 140 1.61 12.39 4.91
CA MET A 140 0.78 13.28 5.70
C MET A 140 -0.07 14.20 4.84
N ALA A 141 0.54 14.83 3.83
CA ALA A 141 -0.17 15.67 2.88
C ALA A 141 -1.35 14.92 2.24
N MET A 142 -1.14 13.65 1.85
CA MET A 142 -2.22 12.79 1.34
C MET A 142 -3.31 12.54 2.38
N THR A 143 -2.96 12.31 3.64
CA THR A 143 -3.94 12.03 4.70
C THR A 143 -4.83 13.25 4.98
N ILE A 144 -4.24 14.45 5.03
CA ILE A 144 -4.98 15.68 5.36
C ILE A 144 -5.58 16.38 4.14
N MET A 145 -5.40 15.84 2.94
CA MET A 145 -5.78 16.55 1.71
C MET A 145 -7.26 16.96 1.71
N GLU A 146 -8.14 16.04 2.12
CA GLU A 146 -9.59 16.26 2.18
C GLU A 146 -10.00 17.25 3.29
N SER A 147 -9.28 17.26 4.41
CA SER A 147 -9.64 18.09 5.57
C SER A 147 -8.98 19.47 5.58
N ASP A 148 -7.74 19.58 5.11
CA ASP A 148 -6.94 20.79 5.06
C ASP A 148 -5.90 20.75 3.91
N HIS A 149 -6.38 20.93 2.68
CA HIS A 149 -5.54 21.02 1.47
C HIS A 149 -4.50 22.15 1.53
N VAL A 150 -4.73 23.19 2.34
CA VAL A 150 -3.78 24.30 2.55
C VAL A 150 -2.56 23.83 3.32
N LEU A 151 -2.77 23.08 4.41
CA LEU A 151 -1.69 22.44 5.15
C LEU A 151 -1.03 21.35 4.31
N ALA A 152 -1.80 20.53 3.56
CA ALA A 152 -1.26 19.52 2.65
C ALA A 152 -0.27 20.12 1.65
N ALA A 153 -0.64 21.23 1.02
CA ALA A 153 0.22 21.98 0.10
C ALA A 153 1.53 22.44 0.78
N ARG A 154 1.44 22.93 2.03
CA ARG A 154 2.62 23.36 2.79
C ARG A 154 3.55 22.19 3.08
N LEU A 155 3.02 21.03 3.48
CA LEU A 155 3.80 19.82 3.74
C LEU A 155 4.47 19.30 2.46
N ALA A 156 3.74 19.28 1.35
CA ALA A 156 4.29 18.91 0.05
C ALA A 156 5.42 19.86 -0.37
N ARG A 157 5.25 21.18 -0.18
CA ARG A 157 6.32 22.15 -0.45
C ARG A 157 7.54 21.93 0.43
N GLN A 158 7.35 21.70 1.73
CA GLN A 158 8.44 21.40 2.68
C GLN A 158 9.16 20.08 2.36
N SER A 159 8.46 19.10 1.80
CA SER A 159 9.08 17.84 1.38
C SER A 159 10.18 18.05 0.33
N LEU A 160 10.09 19.14 -0.45
CA LEU A 160 11.10 19.46 -1.44
C LEU A 160 12.43 19.81 -0.81
N ASP A 161 12.51 20.23 0.47
CA ASP A 161 13.77 20.63 1.13
C ASP A 161 14.84 19.53 1.01
N THR A 162 14.43 18.26 1.07
CA THR A 162 15.33 17.11 1.08
C THR A 162 15.53 16.43 -0.28
N GLY A 163 14.86 16.91 -1.33
CA GLY A 163 14.91 16.31 -2.67
C GLY A 163 13.51 16.05 -3.23
N ILE A 164 13.45 15.44 -4.41
CA ILE A 164 12.17 15.09 -5.05
C ILE A 164 11.87 13.63 -4.77
N ASN A 165 10.84 13.38 -3.97
CA ASN A 165 10.38 12.04 -3.64
C ASN A 165 9.36 11.54 -4.69
N PRO A 166 9.42 10.26 -5.13
CA PRO A 166 8.50 9.69 -6.12
C PRO A 166 7.01 9.73 -5.74
N LEU A 167 6.67 9.92 -4.45
CA LEU A 167 5.28 10.10 -4.01
C LEU A 167 4.71 11.49 -4.33
N LEU A 168 5.57 12.48 -4.57
CA LEU A 168 5.16 13.88 -4.77
C LEU A 168 4.13 14.06 -5.90
N PRO A 169 4.28 13.45 -7.10
CA PRO A 169 3.29 13.59 -8.16
C PRO A 169 1.88 13.17 -7.73
N SER A 170 1.75 12.09 -6.97
CA SER A 170 0.45 11.65 -6.45
C SER A 170 -0.19 12.69 -5.54
N VAL A 171 0.61 13.30 -4.65
CA VAL A 171 0.14 14.40 -3.79
C VAL A 171 -0.28 15.61 -4.63
N LEU A 172 0.50 15.96 -5.65
CA LEU A 172 0.21 17.10 -6.51
C LEU A 172 -1.05 16.87 -7.34
N LEU A 173 -1.27 15.68 -7.91
CA LEU A 173 -2.48 15.36 -8.65
C LEU A 173 -3.73 15.48 -7.78
N THR A 174 -3.70 14.94 -6.56
CA THR A 174 -4.82 15.12 -5.62
C THR A 174 -4.96 16.58 -5.23
N LEU A 175 -3.87 17.29 -4.92
CA LEU A 175 -3.95 18.72 -4.61
C LEU A 175 -4.53 19.54 -5.77
N LYS A 176 -4.24 19.16 -7.03
CA LYS A 176 -4.75 19.84 -8.23
C LYS A 176 -6.26 19.80 -8.34
N THR A 177 -6.93 18.78 -7.79
CA THR A 177 -8.41 18.71 -7.76
C THR A 177 -9.01 19.65 -6.71
N HIS A 178 -8.24 20.06 -5.69
CA HIS A 178 -8.68 20.98 -4.63
C HIS A 178 -8.19 22.43 -4.83
N ASP A 179 -6.91 22.63 -5.15
CA ASP A 179 -6.24 23.92 -5.35
C ASP A 179 -5.15 23.79 -6.43
N ARG A 180 -5.56 23.96 -7.69
CA ARG A 180 -4.66 23.90 -8.85
C ARG A 180 -3.50 24.89 -8.76
N ALA A 181 -3.76 26.13 -8.32
CA ALA A 181 -2.73 27.17 -8.30
C ALA A 181 -1.56 26.79 -7.40
N ARG A 182 -1.84 26.26 -6.20
CA ARG A 182 -0.78 25.78 -5.29
C ARG A 182 -0.09 24.54 -5.79
N ALA A 183 -0.84 23.59 -6.37
CA ALA A 183 -0.23 22.40 -6.95
C ALA A 183 0.74 22.76 -8.09
N ASP A 184 0.36 23.68 -8.98
CA ASP A 184 1.20 24.18 -10.06
C ASP A 184 2.44 24.92 -9.54
N GLU A 185 2.30 25.70 -8.46
CA GLU A 185 3.43 26.38 -7.82
C GLU A 185 4.45 25.39 -7.25
N ILE A 186 3.99 24.36 -6.52
CA ILE A 186 4.86 23.33 -5.95
C ILE A 186 5.50 22.50 -7.06
N TYR A 187 4.77 22.20 -8.13
CA TYR A 187 5.30 21.50 -9.30
C TYR A 187 6.46 22.27 -9.94
N ARG A 188 6.31 23.57 -10.19
CA ARG A 188 7.39 24.40 -10.74
C ARG A 188 8.59 24.47 -9.79
N ALA A 189 8.36 24.53 -8.48
CA ALA A 189 9.44 24.45 -7.50
C ALA A 189 10.18 23.09 -7.56
N ALA A 190 9.47 21.99 -7.81
CA ALA A 190 10.07 20.68 -8.03
C ALA A 190 10.90 20.64 -9.34
N LEU A 191 10.41 21.23 -10.44
CA LEU A 191 11.16 21.34 -11.69
C LEU A 191 12.46 22.15 -11.52
N GLN A 192 12.42 23.26 -10.80
CA GLN A 192 13.61 24.06 -10.48
C GLN A 192 14.64 23.25 -9.68
N LYS A 193 14.17 22.47 -8.70
CA LYS A 193 15.05 21.60 -7.91
C LYS A 193 15.65 20.46 -8.74
N LEU A 194 14.87 19.91 -9.67
CA LEU A 194 15.32 18.86 -10.59
C LEU A 194 16.48 19.34 -11.46
N GLN A 195 16.52 20.62 -11.86
CA GLN A 195 17.65 21.18 -12.62
C GLN A 195 18.97 21.14 -11.84
N GLN A 196 18.91 21.21 -10.51
CA GLN A 196 20.07 21.37 -9.63
C GLN A 196 20.59 20.05 -9.04
N GLN A 197 19.91 18.91 -9.26
CA GLN A 197 20.26 17.62 -8.65
C GLN A 197 20.26 16.47 -9.66
N PRO A 198 21.15 15.47 -9.52
CA PRO A 198 21.09 14.23 -10.30
C PRO A 198 20.05 13.30 -9.67
N VAL A 199 18.83 13.26 -10.21
CA VAL A 199 17.83 12.28 -9.76
C VAL A 199 17.03 11.77 -10.96
N GLU A 200 17.49 10.66 -11.53
CA GLU A 200 16.92 10.05 -12.74
C GLU A 200 15.48 9.52 -12.53
N GLU A 201 15.15 9.04 -11.33
CA GLU A 201 13.81 8.53 -10.98
C GLU A 201 12.77 9.65 -10.78
N ALA A 202 13.19 10.81 -10.27
CA ALA A 202 12.33 11.98 -10.08
C ALA A 202 11.85 12.55 -11.43
N LEU A 203 12.74 12.52 -12.44
CA LEU A 203 12.40 12.95 -13.79
C LEU A 203 11.27 12.10 -14.37
N MET A 204 11.33 10.78 -14.24
CA MET A 204 10.24 9.91 -14.71
C MET A 204 8.94 10.15 -13.95
N SER A 205 8.96 10.35 -12.64
CA SER A 205 7.71 10.45 -11.87
C SER A 205 6.96 11.78 -12.10
N LEU A 206 7.67 12.90 -12.33
CA LEU A 206 7.06 14.23 -12.46
C LEU A 206 6.30 14.48 -13.78
N HIS A 207 6.48 13.65 -14.81
CA HIS A 207 5.75 13.84 -16.08
C HIS A 207 4.22 13.76 -15.88
N VAL A 208 3.80 12.90 -14.95
CA VAL A 208 2.40 12.56 -14.67
C VAL A 208 1.57 13.80 -14.30
N TYR A 209 2.17 14.79 -13.65
CA TYR A 209 1.46 16.00 -13.22
C TYR A 209 1.07 16.92 -14.39
N ALA A 210 2.01 17.12 -15.32
CA ALA A 210 1.83 17.99 -16.49
C ALA A 210 1.06 17.28 -17.62
N MET A 211 1.24 15.97 -17.74
CA MET A 211 0.62 15.14 -18.78
C MET A 211 -0.07 13.91 -18.17
N PRO A 212 -1.17 14.08 -17.40
CA PRO A 212 -1.85 12.97 -16.76
C PRO A 212 -2.58 12.07 -17.74
N SER A 213 -2.81 12.49 -18.99
CA SER A 213 -3.33 11.61 -20.05
C SER A 213 -2.24 10.83 -20.79
N GLY A 214 -0.98 11.00 -20.39
CA GLY A 214 0.16 10.27 -20.91
C GLY A 214 0.10 8.77 -20.58
N VAL A 215 0.90 8.00 -21.32
CA VAL A 215 0.90 6.52 -21.38
C VAL A 215 1.05 5.83 -20.01
N PHE A 216 1.58 6.52 -18.99
CA PHE A 216 1.94 5.92 -17.69
C PHE A 216 1.04 6.30 -16.52
N THR A 217 -0.01 7.09 -16.75
CA THR A 217 -0.90 7.51 -15.66
C THR A 217 -2.11 6.61 -15.59
N LEU A 218 -2.12 5.69 -14.64
CA LEU A 218 -3.35 4.97 -14.25
C LEU A 218 -4.23 5.90 -13.43
N LEU A 219 -5.00 6.76 -14.10
CA LEU A 219 -6.07 7.50 -13.46
C LEU A 219 -7.16 6.51 -13.00
N PRO A 220 -7.71 6.65 -11.78
CA PRO A 220 -8.82 5.82 -11.33
C PRO A 220 -9.99 5.90 -12.33
N SER A 221 -10.50 4.76 -12.76
CA SER A 221 -11.58 4.69 -13.76
C SER A 221 -12.92 5.25 -13.25
N ASN A 222 -13.05 5.45 -11.94
CA ASN A 222 -14.21 5.98 -11.25
C ASN A 222 -14.24 7.52 -11.08
N LEU A 223 -13.28 8.26 -11.63
CA LEU A 223 -13.27 9.74 -11.55
C LEU A 223 -14.51 10.36 -12.23
N GLY A 224 -15.12 11.33 -11.56
CA GLY A 224 -16.21 12.16 -12.08
C GLY A 224 -15.75 13.15 -13.16
N ALA A 225 -16.70 13.75 -13.89
CA ALA A 225 -16.39 14.65 -15.01
C ALA A 225 -15.52 15.86 -14.62
N LYS A 226 -15.79 16.47 -13.46
CA LYS A 226 -15.00 17.61 -12.94
C LYS A 226 -13.57 17.22 -12.58
N GLU A 227 -13.36 16.04 -12.02
CA GLU A 227 -12.03 15.55 -11.66
C GLU A 227 -11.22 15.20 -12.92
N ARG A 228 -11.86 14.62 -13.94
CA ARG A 228 -11.21 14.36 -15.24
C ARG A 228 -10.81 15.65 -15.94
N GLU A 229 -11.63 16.69 -15.88
CA GLU A 229 -11.30 18.00 -16.44
C GLU A 229 -10.13 18.65 -15.67
N ALA A 230 -10.14 18.59 -14.33
CA ALA A 230 -9.05 19.09 -13.49
C ALA A 230 -7.72 18.35 -13.74
N LEU A 231 -7.79 17.06 -14.08
CA LEU A 231 -6.66 16.17 -14.37
C LEU A 231 -6.36 16.05 -15.87
N SER A 232 -6.77 17.02 -16.68
CA SER A 232 -6.35 17.13 -18.08
C SER A 232 -4.89 17.57 -18.22
N ASP A 233 -4.30 17.26 -19.38
CA ASP A 233 -2.97 17.74 -19.77
C ASP A 233 -2.92 19.26 -19.73
N ASP A 234 -1.81 19.79 -19.21
CA ASP A 234 -1.52 21.21 -19.24
C ASP A 234 -0.40 21.47 -20.27
N PRO A 235 -0.70 22.05 -21.45
CA PRO A 235 0.28 22.24 -22.50
C PRO A 235 1.43 23.19 -22.13
N GLU A 236 1.25 24.10 -21.17
CA GLU A 236 2.32 24.99 -20.70
C GLU A 236 3.25 24.24 -19.77
N LEU A 237 2.72 23.57 -18.74
CA LEU A 237 3.52 22.77 -17.83
C LEU A 237 4.19 21.58 -18.52
N ALA A 238 3.54 20.99 -19.54
CA ALA A 238 4.13 19.93 -20.35
C ALA A 238 5.37 20.44 -21.09
N ARG A 239 5.31 21.64 -21.68
CA ARG A 239 6.48 22.27 -22.32
C ARG A 239 7.57 22.58 -21.29
N GLU A 240 7.23 23.18 -20.15
CA GLU A 240 8.20 23.45 -19.07
C GLU A 240 8.92 22.17 -18.60
N TYR A 241 8.18 21.08 -18.38
CA TYR A 241 8.74 19.79 -17.99
C TYR A 241 9.64 19.20 -19.09
N LEU A 242 9.18 19.18 -20.34
CA LEU A 242 9.94 18.60 -21.45
C LEU A 242 11.24 19.36 -21.71
N GLU A 243 11.28 20.68 -21.48
CA GLU A 243 12.50 21.47 -21.54
C GLU A 243 13.55 21.03 -20.49
N VAL A 244 13.10 20.82 -19.25
CA VAL A 244 13.96 20.30 -18.17
C VAL A 244 14.41 18.86 -18.48
N ALA A 245 13.49 18.02 -18.94
CA ALA A 245 13.77 16.64 -19.32
C ALA A 245 14.80 16.55 -20.44
N PHE A 246 14.67 17.39 -21.47
CA PHE A 246 15.59 17.44 -22.60
C PHE A 246 17.01 17.74 -22.14
N THR A 247 17.15 18.76 -21.28
CA THR A 247 18.43 19.16 -20.71
C THR A 247 19.06 18.01 -19.92
N LYS A 248 18.30 17.37 -19.02
CA LYS A 248 18.80 16.28 -18.17
C LYS A 248 19.15 15.00 -18.93
N LEU A 249 18.35 14.64 -19.93
CA LEU A 249 18.63 13.45 -20.76
C LEU A 249 19.83 13.67 -21.67
N THR A 250 20.04 14.90 -22.15
CA THR A 250 21.24 15.27 -22.91
C THR A 250 22.48 15.23 -22.02
N GLU A 251 22.43 15.83 -20.83
CA GLU A 251 23.51 15.74 -19.82
C GLU A 251 23.83 14.27 -19.47
N CYS A 252 22.81 13.42 -19.33
CA CYS A 252 22.99 12.00 -19.10
C CYS A 252 23.73 11.34 -20.26
N ALA A 253 23.28 11.53 -21.50
CA ALA A 253 23.92 10.96 -22.68
C ALA A 253 25.39 11.44 -22.86
N GLU A 254 25.67 12.71 -22.57
CA GLU A 254 27.02 13.28 -22.62
C GLU A 254 27.93 12.73 -21.51
N SER A 255 27.43 12.67 -20.27
CA SER A 255 28.16 12.08 -19.14
C SER A 255 28.55 10.62 -19.40
N LEU A 256 27.69 9.88 -20.10
CA LEU A 256 27.95 8.48 -20.47
C LEU A 256 28.95 8.34 -21.62
N ARG A 257 29.07 9.36 -22.49
CA ARG A 257 30.14 9.41 -23.51
C ARG A 257 31.53 9.58 -22.89
N ALA A 258 31.63 10.24 -21.75
CA ALA A 258 32.90 10.58 -21.09
C ALA A 258 33.59 9.42 -20.33
N GLY A 259 33.12 8.17 -20.46
CA GLY A 259 33.82 6.99 -19.95
C GLY A 259 33.21 6.30 -18.73
N ALA A 260 31.90 6.42 -18.51
CA ALA A 260 31.19 5.62 -17.52
C ALA A 260 31.15 4.12 -17.93
N GLU A 261 31.21 3.22 -16.96
CA GLU A 261 31.03 1.77 -17.18
C GLU A 261 29.69 1.48 -17.88
N GLN A 262 29.72 0.60 -18.89
CA GLN A 262 28.52 0.15 -19.62
C GLN A 262 27.63 -0.74 -18.74
N GLY A 263 26.31 -0.60 -18.86
CA GLY A 263 25.29 -1.41 -18.18
C GLY A 263 24.85 -0.87 -16.82
N THR A 264 25.03 0.43 -16.53
CA THR A 264 24.64 0.99 -15.22
C THR A 264 23.13 1.25 -15.14
N ARG A 265 22.57 1.13 -13.92
CA ARG A 265 21.16 1.47 -13.59
C ARG A 265 20.74 2.83 -14.19
N LYS A 266 21.64 3.80 -14.15
CA LYS A 266 21.46 5.15 -14.70
C LYS A 266 21.20 5.16 -16.22
N GLU A 267 21.96 4.39 -16.99
CA GLU A 267 21.79 4.31 -18.45
C GLU A 267 20.42 3.76 -18.83
N PHE A 268 19.99 2.70 -18.13
CA PHE A 268 18.67 2.12 -18.32
C PHE A 268 17.54 3.12 -18.00
N PHE A 269 17.65 3.87 -16.90
CA PHE A 269 16.66 4.89 -16.54
C PHE A 269 16.61 6.04 -17.55
N CYS A 270 17.76 6.59 -17.96
CA CYS A 270 17.81 7.66 -18.95
C CYS A 270 17.22 7.19 -20.29
N PHE A 271 17.57 5.99 -20.76
CA PHE A 271 17.01 5.41 -21.99
C PHE A 271 15.50 5.26 -21.89
N THR A 272 15.01 4.65 -20.81
CA THR A 272 13.58 4.38 -20.59
C THR A 272 12.78 5.68 -20.55
N THR A 273 13.28 6.69 -19.83
CA THR A 273 12.67 8.02 -19.76
C THR A 273 12.64 8.69 -21.13
N ALA A 274 13.75 8.64 -21.87
CA ALA A 274 13.85 9.22 -23.20
C ALA A 274 12.85 8.58 -24.18
N GLN A 275 12.74 7.25 -24.15
CA GLN A 275 11.79 6.51 -24.99
C GLN A 275 10.34 6.89 -24.66
N MET A 276 9.99 6.94 -23.38
CA MET A 276 8.64 7.28 -22.89
C MET A 276 8.20 8.68 -23.34
N LEU A 277 9.09 9.66 -23.33
CA LEU A 277 8.71 11.05 -23.59
C LEU A 277 8.60 11.39 -25.08
N LEU A 278 9.04 10.52 -26.01
CA LEU A 278 9.04 10.82 -27.45
C LEU A 278 7.68 11.27 -28.01
N PRO A 279 6.55 10.60 -27.72
CA PRO A 279 5.25 11.06 -28.20
C PRO A 279 4.88 12.45 -27.66
N ALA A 280 5.31 12.77 -26.44
CA ALA A 280 5.07 14.08 -25.83
C ALA A 280 5.91 15.19 -26.51
N TYR A 281 7.15 14.90 -26.93
CA TYR A 281 7.93 15.84 -27.75
C TYR A 281 7.24 16.09 -29.09
N ASP A 282 6.75 15.04 -29.77
CA ASP A 282 6.04 15.21 -31.05
C ASP A 282 4.78 16.08 -30.93
N ARG A 283 4.11 16.01 -29.77
CA ARG A 283 2.88 16.75 -29.50
C ARG A 283 3.10 18.18 -29.00
N TYR A 284 4.06 18.39 -28.09
CA TYR A 284 4.19 19.63 -27.34
C TYR A 284 5.47 20.43 -27.65
N LEU A 285 6.53 19.80 -28.17
CA LEU A 285 7.80 20.42 -28.55
C LEU A 285 8.37 19.82 -29.86
N PRO A 286 7.64 19.92 -31.00
CA PRO A 286 8.01 19.24 -32.24
C PRO A 286 9.40 19.64 -32.77
N ASP A 287 9.82 20.88 -32.50
CA ASP A 287 11.14 21.40 -32.90
C ASP A 287 12.31 20.64 -32.24
N LYS A 288 12.08 19.97 -31.10
CA LYS A 288 13.08 19.18 -30.38
C LYS A 288 12.95 17.66 -30.60
N SER A 289 11.89 17.20 -31.25
CA SER A 289 11.64 15.77 -31.45
C SER A 289 12.77 15.04 -32.16
N ALA A 290 13.35 15.65 -33.20
CA ALA A 290 14.46 15.04 -33.94
C ALA A 290 15.71 14.89 -33.05
N MET A 291 16.02 15.92 -32.25
CA MET A 291 17.14 15.89 -31.30
C MET A 291 16.90 14.85 -30.20
N MET A 292 15.68 14.75 -29.68
CA MET A 292 15.34 13.79 -28.63
C MET A 292 15.45 12.34 -29.12
N ARG A 293 15.05 12.05 -30.36
CA ARG A 293 15.26 10.73 -30.98
C ARG A 293 16.75 10.38 -31.04
N ALA A 294 17.60 11.34 -31.40
CA ALA A 294 19.06 11.13 -31.41
C ALA A 294 19.63 10.86 -30.01
N VAL A 295 19.13 11.55 -28.97
CA VAL A 295 19.50 11.29 -27.56
C VAL A 295 19.07 9.89 -27.14
N ARG A 296 17.84 9.46 -27.46
CA ARG A 296 17.37 8.09 -27.20
C ARG A 296 18.26 7.05 -27.89
N ASP A 297 18.58 7.23 -29.18
CA ASP A 297 19.39 6.28 -29.95
C ASP A 297 20.83 6.16 -29.41
N GLU A 298 21.37 7.25 -28.89
CA GLU A 298 22.65 7.23 -28.18
C GLU A 298 22.57 6.40 -26.89
N LEU A 299 21.52 6.60 -26.09
CA LEU A 299 21.31 5.84 -24.85
C LEU A 299 21.05 4.35 -25.13
N GLN A 300 20.29 4.02 -26.17
CA GLN A 300 20.01 2.64 -26.58
C GLN A 300 21.29 1.86 -26.90
N ARG A 301 22.21 2.47 -27.65
CA ARG A 301 23.50 1.87 -28.02
C ARG A 301 24.38 1.50 -26.81
N ARG A 302 24.14 2.12 -25.64
CA ARG A 302 24.89 1.87 -24.40
C ARG A 302 24.28 0.75 -23.56
N VAL A 303 22.94 0.65 -23.50
CA VAL A 303 22.23 -0.36 -22.69
C VAL A 303 22.26 -1.74 -23.37
N GLY A 304 22.32 -1.81 -24.69
CA GLY A 304 22.35 -3.07 -25.46
C GLY A 304 21.01 -3.82 -25.51
N ASP A 305 20.98 -4.99 -26.15
CA ASP A 305 19.76 -5.76 -26.47
C ASP A 305 19.01 -6.31 -25.24
N GLY A 306 19.64 -6.31 -24.05
CA GLY A 306 19.01 -6.73 -22.78
C GLY A 306 18.00 -5.73 -22.21
N ALA A 307 17.96 -4.50 -22.73
CA ALA A 307 17.03 -3.45 -22.32
C ALA A 307 15.56 -3.89 -22.49
N ASP A 308 15.26 -4.63 -23.55
CA ASP A 308 13.89 -4.98 -23.93
C ASP A 308 13.23 -5.96 -22.96
N LEU A 309 14.00 -6.77 -22.23
CA LEU A 309 13.49 -7.76 -21.27
C LEU A 309 12.98 -7.11 -19.97
N PHE A 310 13.59 -6.00 -19.56
CA PHE A 310 13.25 -5.25 -18.36
C PHE A 310 12.51 -3.95 -18.64
N ASN A 311 12.25 -3.64 -19.92
CA ASN A 311 11.43 -2.51 -20.34
C ASN A 311 9.94 -2.88 -20.19
N PRO A 312 9.24 -2.44 -19.12
CA PRO A 312 7.79 -2.59 -19.03
C PRO A 312 7.05 -1.88 -20.19
N PHE A 313 7.76 -1.05 -20.96
CA PHE A 313 7.26 -0.18 -22.03
C PHE A 313 7.74 -0.58 -23.43
N ALA A 314 8.26 -1.79 -23.60
CA ALA A 314 8.25 -2.44 -24.92
C ALA A 314 6.79 -2.79 -25.29
N GLU A 315 6.00 -1.74 -25.48
CA GLU A 315 4.54 -1.68 -25.67
C GLU A 315 4.12 -1.79 -27.13
N LYS A 316 4.96 -2.33 -28.00
CA LYS A 316 4.53 -2.63 -29.38
C LYS A 316 3.90 -4.01 -29.52
N GLU A 317 4.27 -4.94 -28.64
CA GLU A 317 3.82 -6.32 -28.76
C GLU A 317 2.50 -6.52 -28.00
N SER A 318 1.48 -6.94 -28.75
CA SER A 318 0.24 -7.50 -28.22
C SER A 318 0.53 -8.73 -27.37
N ALA A 319 -0.42 -9.10 -26.51
CA ALA A 319 -0.35 -10.35 -25.75
C ALA A 319 -0.08 -11.56 -26.67
N GLN A 320 -0.65 -11.56 -27.88
CA GLN A 320 -0.48 -12.64 -28.85
C GLN A 320 0.96 -12.72 -29.39
N GLU A 321 1.57 -11.59 -29.70
CA GLU A 321 2.97 -11.53 -30.16
C GLU A 321 3.93 -11.97 -29.05
N LEU A 322 3.67 -11.58 -27.80
CA LEU A 322 4.43 -12.05 -26.63
C LEU A 322 4.33 -13.57 -26.46
N LEU A 323 3.13 -14.14 -26.60
CA LEU A 323 2.93 -15.59 -26.54
C LEU A 323 3.69 -16.32 -27.66
N SER A 324 3.57 -15.84 -28.90
CA SER A 324 4.30 -16.42 -30.04
C SER A 324 5.82 -16.30 -29.88
N ARG A 325 6.32 -15.21 -29.30
CA ARG A 325 7.76 -15.06 -29.01
C ARG A 325 8.22 -16.01 -27.91
N ALA A 326 7.44 -16.15 -26.84
CA ALA A 326 7.76 -17.11 -25.77
C ALA A 326 7.80 -18.56 -26.31
N GLU A 327 6.88 -18.93 -27.20
CA GLU A 327 6.87 -20.26 -27.83
C GLU A 327 8.13 -20.56 -28.65
N ASN A 328 8.73 -19.53 -29.24
CA ASN A 328 9.93 -19.64 -30.07
C ASN A 328 11.25 -19.39 -29.30
N GLU A 329 11.18 -18.98 -28.04
CA GLU A 329 12.36 -18.71 -27.20
C GLU A 329 12.96 -20.02 -26.68
N LYS A 330 14.28 -20.17 -26.87
CA LYS A 330 15.03 -21.37 -26.51
C LYS A 330 15.58 -21.29 -25.09
N GLU A 331 15.88 -20.09 -24.62
CA GLU A 331 16.40 -19.89 -23.26
C GLU A 331 15.26 -19.90 -22.25
N GLU A 332 15.27 -20.89 -21.36
CA GLU A 332 14.19 -21.17 -20.42
C GLU A 332 13.82 -19.97 -19.53
N PHE A 333 14.82 -19.28 -18.97
CA PHE A 333 14.58 -18.11 -18.11
C PHE A 333 13.94 -16.96 -18.91
N LYS A 334 14.45 -16.65 -20.10
CA LYS A 334 13.88 -15.62 -20.97
C LYS A 334 12.46 -15.97 -21.40
N ARG A 335 12.22 -17.23 -21.77
CA ARG A 335 10.89 -17.72 -22.13
C ARG A 335 9.90 -17.50 -21.00
N ASP A 336 10.24 -17.91 -19.78
CA ASP A 336 9.36 -17.78 -18.61
C ASP A 336 9.09 -16.29 -18.28
N MET A 337 10.08 -15.42 -18.45
CA MET A 337 9.90 -13.96 -18.32
C MET A 337 9.01 -13.36 -19.42
N ILE A 338 9.08 -13.85 -20.65
CA ILE A 338 8.19 -13.40 -21.74
C ILE A 338 6.76 -13.89 -21.48
N TYR A 339 6.57 -15.12 -20.98
CA TYR A 339 5.26 -15.58 -20.52
C TYR A 339 4.70 -14.71 -19.40
N LEU A 340 5.51 -14.35 -18.40
CA LEU A 340 5.08 -13.42 -17.34
C LEU A 340 4.57 -12.08 -17.90
N ARG A 341 5.26 -11.51 -18.90
CA ARG A 341 4.82 -10.28 -19.57
C ARG A 341 3.52 -10.47 -20.32
N ALA A 342 3.34 -11.59 -21.01
CA ALA A 342 2.09 -11.93 -21.67
C ALA A 342 0.94 -12.04 -20.65
N VAL A 343 1.17 -12.71 -19.52
CA VAL A 343 0.21 -12.80 -18.41
C VAL A 343 -0.19 -11.40 -17.93
N GLN A 344 0.76 -10.52 -17.63
CA GLN A 344 0.48 -9.16 -17.18
C GLN A 344 -0.38 -8.37 -18.17
N LYS A 345 -0.09 -8.52 -19.48
CA LYS A 345 -0.87 -7.88 -20.54
C LYS A 345 -2.31 -8.40 -20.59
N LEU A 346 -2.47 -9.73 -20.57
CA LEU A 346 -3.77 -10.39 -20.58
C LEU A 346 -4.62 -10.04 -19.34
N LEU A 347 -3.99 -9.92 -18.17
CA LEU A 347 -4.64 -9.47 -16.94
C LEU A 347 -5.13 -8.01 -17.06
N GLY A 348 -4.31 -7.13 -17.62
CA GLY A 348 -4.72 -5.74 -17.92
C GLY A 348 -5.89 -5.65 -18.90
N GLU A 349 -5.95 -6.58 -19.87
CA GLU A 349 -7.05 -6.73 -20.84
C GLU A 349 -8.27 -7.49 -20.29
N ARG A 350 -8.25 -7.91 -19.01
CA ARG A 350 -9.29 -8.75 -18.37
C ARG A 350 -9.52 -10.11 -19.03
N ARG A 351 -8.51 -10.63 -19.74
CA ARG A 351 -8.52 -11.95 -20.40
C ARG A 351 -7.94 -13.02 -19.47
N PHE A 352 -8.62 -13.27 -18.36
CA PHE A 352 -8.10 -14.08 -17.25
C PHE A 352 -7.82 -15.54 -17.61
N ASP A 353 -8.71 -16.19 -18.37
CA ASP A 353 -8.53 -17.60 -18.75
C ASP A 353 -7.29 -17.78 -19.65
N GLU A 354 -7.02 -16.82 -20.53
CA GLU A 354 -5.83 -16.81 -21.37
C GLU A 354 -4.56 -16.49 -20.57
N ALA A 355 -4.66 -15.58 -19.59
CA ALA A 355 -3.57 -15.29 -18.66
C ALA A 355 -3.18 -16.54 -17.86
N ILE A 356 -4.17 -17.31 -17.38
CA ILE A 356 -3.93 -18.58 -16.66
C ILE A 356 -3.28 -19.60 -17.59
N ALA A 357 -3.78 -19.75 -18.82
CA ALA A 357 -3.20 -20.66 -19.80
C ALA A 357 -1.76 -20.28 -20.21
N ALA A 358 -1.45 -18.98 -20.26
CA ALA A 358 -0.10 -18.49 -20.47
C ALA A 358 0.82 -18.78 -19.27
N ALA A 359 0.32 -18.61 -18.05
CA ALA A 359 1.05 -18.95 -16.84
C ALA A 359 1.38 -20.45 -16.80
N ASP A 360 0.45 -21.33 -17.19
CA ASP A 360 0.65 -22.78 -17.24
C ASP A 360 1.77 -23.24 -18.20
N LYS A 361 2.27 -22.36 -19.08
CA LYS A 361 3.42 -22.62 -19.97
C LYS A 361 4.78 -22.30 -19.33
N ILE A 362 4.81 -21.69 -18.14
CA ILE A 362 6.03 -21.44 -17.36
C ILE A 362 6.57 -22.78 -16.85
N LYS A 363 7.89 -23.01 -17.01
CA LYS A 363 8.48 -24.33 -16.70
C LYS A 363 8.77 -24.53 -15.22
N ASN A 364 9.15 -23.47 -14.49
CA ASN A 364 9.31 -23.57 -13.05
C ASN A 364 7.95 -23.79 -12.38
N GLU A 365 7.71 -24.97 -11.80
CA GLU A 365 6.42 -25.37 -11.22
C GLU A 365 5.97 -24.48 -10.05
N GLU A 366 6.90 -24.04 -9.21
CA GLU A 366 6.58 -23.12 -8.10
C GLU A 366 6.15 -21.77 -8.66
N PHE A 367 6.90 -21.22 -9.62
CA PHE A 367 6.61 -19.94 -10.26
C PHE A 367 5.33 -20.00 -11.11
N LYS A 368 5.11 -21.11 -11.83
CA LYS A 368 3.89 -21.38 -12.58
C LYS A 368 2.65 -21.32 -11.69
N SER A 369 2.68 -22.09 -10.59
CA SER A 369 1.58 -22.11 -9.62
C SER A 369 1.33 -20.72 -9.03
N LEU A 370 2.42 -20.00 -8.68
CA LEU A 370 2.39 -18.64 -8.17
C LEU A 370 1.65 -17.68 -9.10
N ILE A 371 2.05 -17.63 -10.38
CA ILE A 371 1.50 -16.69 -11.35
C ILE A 371 0.07 -17.07 -11.74
N ALA A 372 -0.23 -18.36 -11.89
CA ALA A 372 -1.56 -18.84 -12.21
C ALA A 372 -2.56 -18.55 -11.06
N ASP A 373 -2.18 -18.76 -9.80
CA ASP A 373 -3.03 -18.47 -8.65
C ASP A 373 -3.23 -16.95 -8.45
N ALA A 374 -2.21 -16.14 -8.74
CA ALA A 374 -2.36 -14.68 -8.73
C ALA A 374 -3.38 -14.21 -9.79
N ALA A 375 -3.32 -14.77 -11.00
CA ALA A 375 -4.28 -14.49 -12.06
C ALA A 375 -5.72 -14.89 -11.67
N ARG A 376 -5.91 -16.10 -11.13
CA ARG A 376 -7.21 -16.58 -10.62
C ARG A 376 -7.76 -15.68 -9.52
N MET A 377 -6.90 -15.25 -8.62
CA MET A 377 -7.28 -14.36 -7.53
C MET A 377 -7.73 -12.99 -8.03
N GLN A 378 -6.99 -12.39 -8.95
CA GLN A 378 -7.37 -11.11 -9.53
C GLN A 378 -8.73 -11.21 -10.23
N ALA A 379 -8.96 -12.29 -10.98
CA ALA A 379 -10.25 -12.58 -11.59
C ALA A 379 -11.36 -12.71 -10.53
N ALA A 380 -11.13 -13.51 -9.48
CA ALA A 380 -12.08 -13.71 -8.40
C ALA A 380 -12.46 -12.40 -7.70
N PHE A 381 -11.49 -11.54 -7.37
CA PHE A 381 -11.76 -10.26 -6.72
C PHE A 381 -12.47 -9.27 -7.64
N LEU A 382 -12.11 -9.23 -8.93
CA LEU A 382 -12.81 -8.36 -9.89
C LEU A 382 -14.28 -8.76 -10.01
N HIS A 383 -14.57 -10.02 -10.31
CA HIS A 383 -15.95 -10.52 -10.45
C HIS A 383 -16.74 -10.39 -9.13
N MET A 384 -16.11 -10.62 -7.98
CA MET A 384 -16.70 -10.36 -6.65
C MET A 384 -17.08 -8.87 -6.49
N SER A 385 -16.23 -7.94 -6.94
CA SER A 385 -16.51 -6.51 -6.85
C SER A 385 -17.70 -6.08 -7.72
N GLU A 386 -17.79 -6.64 -8.93
CA GLU A 386 -18.88 -6.44 -9.88
C GLU A 386 -20.17 -7.13 -9.40
N GLY A 387 -20.07 -8.15 -8.54
CA GLY A 387 -21.20 -8.89 -7.96
C GLY A 387 -21.52 -10.19 -8.67
N ASP A 388 -20.70 -10.59 -9.64
CA ASP A 388 -20.76 -11.89 -10.29
C ASP A 388 -20.08 -12.93 -9.38
N PHE A 389 -20.79 -13.31 -8.31
CA PHE A 389 -20.28 -14.27 -7.34
C PHE A 389 -20.06 -15.65 -7.96
N ASP A 390 -20.85 -16.05 -8.95
CA ASP A 390 -20.75 -17.40 -9.53
C ASP A 390 -19.44 -17.55 -10.33
N THR A 391 -19.07 -16.55 -11.14
CA THR A 391 -17.76 -16.52 -11.81
C THR A 391 -16.62 -16.35 -10.82
N ALA A 392 -16.80 -15.53 -9.78
CA ALA A 392 -15.80 -15.36 -8.74
C ALA A 392 -15.50 -16.69 -8.02
N ILE A 393 -16.54 -17.44 -7.65
CA ILE A 393 -16.44 -18.77 -7.01
C ILE A 393 -15.69 -19.75 -7.91
N ARG A 394 -15.97 -19.74 -9.23
CA ARG A 394 -15.28 -20.60 -10.21
C ARG A 394 -13.77 -20.38 -10.16
N TYR A 395 -13.31 -19.13 -10.22
CA TYR A 395 -11.89 -18.81 -10.14
C TYR A 395 -11.29 -19.14 -8.78
N ALA A 396 -11.98 -18.81 -7.69
CA ALA A 396 -11.50 -19.07 -6.34
C ALA A 396 -11.31 -20.57 -6.05
N ARG A 397 -12.21 -21.44 -6.51
CA ARG A 397 -12.08 -22.90 -6.35
C ARG A 397 -10.91 -23.52 -7.12
N ALA A 398 -10.42 -22.83 -8.15
CA ALA A 398 -9.30 -23.30 -8.95
C ALA A 398 -7.93 -22.90 -8.36
N ILE A 399 -7.89 -22.13 -7.28
CA ILE A 399 -6.64 -21.74 -6.59
C ILE A 399 -6.05 -22.96 -5.86
N SER A 400 -4.74 -23.15 -5.98
CA SER A 400 -4.07 -24.37 -5.48
C SER A 400 -4.06 -24.47 -3.95
N LYS A 401 -3.86 -23.36 -3.23
CA LYS A 401 -3.77 -23.33 -1.77
C LYS A 401 -5.15 -23.21 -1.11
N VAL A 402 -5.54 -24.23 -0.37
CA VAL A 402 -6.84 -24.33 0.32
C VAL A 402 -7.09 -23.19 1.31
N GLN A 403 -6.05 -22.71 1.99
CA GLN A 403 -6.14 -21.60 2.93
C GLN A 403 -6.51 -20.28 2.24
N MET A 404 -6.04 -20.10 1.00
CA MET A 404 -6.34 -18.93 0.18
C MET A 404 -7.78 -19.00 -0.32
N GLN A 405 -8.25 -20.18 -0.70
CA GLN A 405 -9.66 -20.41 -1.02
C GLN A 405 -10.55 -19.96 0.15
N ALA A 406 -10.26 -20.42 1.36
CA ALA A 406 -11.02 -20.02 2.55
C ALA A 406 -11.09 -18.49 2.73
N SER A 407 -9.95 -17.81 2.58
CA SER A 407 -9.86 -16.36 2.76
C SER A 407 -10.64 -15.58 1.69
N ILE A 408 -10.60 -16.03 0.45
CA ILE A 408 -11.35 -15.43 -0.67
C ILE A 408 -12.85 -15.65 -0.48
N PHE A 409 -13.28 -16.87 -0.11
CA PHE A 409 -14.69 -17.14 0.17
C PHE A 409 -15.24 -16.31 1.34
N ALA A 410 -14.45 -16.13 2.40
CA ALA A 410 -14.82 -15.21 3.49
C ALA A 410 -14.95 -13.75 3.00
N SER A 411 -14.05 -13.31 2.11
CA SER A 411 -14.13 -11.98 1.50
C SER A 411 -15.37 -11.80 0.62
N MET A 412 -15.75 -12.84 -0.14
CA MET A 412 -17.00 -12.83 -0.92
C MET A 412 -18.22 -12.77 0.00
N ALA A 413 -18.21 -13.52 1.11
CA ALA A 413 -19.29 -13.47 2.08
C ALA A 413 -19.46 -12.09 2.69
N GLN A 414 -18.36 -11.42 3.03
CA GLN A 414 -18.37 -10.03 3.48
C GLN A 414 -19.05 -9.12 2.44
N LYS A 415 -18.68 -9.26 1.16
CA LYS A 415 -19.27 -8.47 0.07
C LYS A 415 -20.75 -8.76 -0.15
N ALA A 416 -21.18 -10.02 0.02
CA ALA A 416 -22.58 -10.42 -0.04
C ALA A 416 -23.39 -9.77 1.10
N LEU A 417 -22.85 -9.74 2.32
CA LEU A 417 -23.48 -9.02 3.44
C LEU A 417 -23.59 -7.51 3.18
N ASP A 418 -22.58 -6.89 2.58
CA ASP A 418 -22.61 -5.47 2.23
C ASP A 418 -23.69 -5.14 1.18
N ARG A 419 -24.15 -6.16 0.44
CA ARG A 419 -25.29 -6.10 -0.49
C ARG A 419 -26.60 -6.61 0.13
N ASN A 420 -26.65 -6.83 1.44
CA ASN A 420 -27.79 -7.40 2.18
C ASN A 420 -28.23 -8.81 1.73
N ASP A 421 -27.34 -9.59 1.12
CA ASP A 421 -27.61 -10.99 0.73
C ASP A 421 -27.11 -11.96 1.82
N LEU A 422 -27.91 -12.09 2.88
CA LEU A 422 -27.59 -12.96 4.01
C LEU A 422 -27.53 -14.45 3.63
N ALA A 423 -28.38 -14.88 2.69
CA ALA A 423 -28.42 -16.28 2.26
C ALA A 423 -27.11 -16.66 1.59
N ARG A 424 -26.66 -15.86 0.62
CA ARG A 424 -25.39 -16.10 -0.07
C ARG A 424 -24.19 -15.94 0.86
N ALA A 425 -24.21 -14.96 1.75
CA ALA A 425 -23.16 -14.81 2.75
C ALA A 425 -23.02 -16.04 3.64
N THR A 426 -24.13 -16.62 4.09
CA THR A 426 -24.16 -17.83 4.91
C THR A 426 -23.56 -19.02 4.15
N GLU A 427 -23.95 -19.23 2.89
CA GLU A 427 -23.39 -20.29 2.04
C GLU A 427 -21.87 -20.16 1.87
N LEU A 428 -21.41 -18.95 1.55
CA LEU A 428 -19.99 -18.65 1.32
C LEU A 428 -19.14 -18.84 2.59
N VAL A 429 -19.66 -18.48 3.76
CA VAL A 429 -18.99 -18.72 5.04
C VAL A 429 -18.88 -20.21 5.36
N GLU A 430 -19.93 -21.00 5.10
CA GLU A 430 -19.89 -22.44 5.32
C GLU A 430 -18.90 -23.13 4.35
N GLU A 431 -18.80 -22.67 3.10
CA GLU A 431 -17.75 -23.12 2.18
C GLU A 431 -16.34 -22.74 2.67
N ALA A 432 -16.14 -21.51 3.15
CA ALA A 432 -14.87 -21.08 3.74
C ALA A 432 -14.48 -21.98 4.93
N ARG A 433 -15.43 -22.34 5.79
CA ARG A 433 -15.20 -23.28 6.91
C ARG A 433 -14.75 -24.66 6.43
N LYS A 434 -15.36 -25.23 5.39
CA LYS A 434 -14.95 -26.54 4.83
C LYS A 434 -13.49 -26.50 4.35
N PHE A 435 -13.07 -25.40 3.73
CA PHE A 435 -11.67 -25.23 3.33
C PHE A 435 -10.74 -25.10 4.53
N ILE A 436 -11.12 -24.33 5.56
CA ILE A 436 -10.34 -24.22 6.81
C ILE A 436 -10.14 -25.59 7.46
N GLU A 437 -11.20 -26.41 7.54
CA GLU A 437 -11.13 -27.74 8.15
C GLU A 437 -10.16 -28.68 7.42
N ARG A 438 -10.05 -28.56 6.09
CA ARG A 438 -9.13 -29.34 5.25
C ARG A 438 -7.71 -28.79 5.20
N SER A 439 -7.47 -27.60 5.72
CA SER A 439 -6.16 -26.95 5.65
C SER A 439 -5.22 -27.37 6.76
N GLU A 440 -3.94 -27.43 6.45
CA GLU A 440 -2.87 -27.67 7.42
C GLU A 440 -2.76 -26.52 8.43
N ASP A 441 -2.42 -26.86 9.67
CA ASP A 441 -2.20 -25.88 10.73
C ASP A 441 -0.97 -25.03 10.39
N GLY A 442 -1.19 -23.72 10.31
CA GLY A 442 -0.19 -22.77 9.87
C GLY A 442 -0.71 -21.33 9.96
N PRO A 443 0.16 -20.33 9.72
CA PRO A 443 -0.24 -18.92 9.75
C PRO A 443 -1.43 -18.58 8.85
N ASP A 444 -1.53 -19.24 7.71
CA ASP A 444 -2.57 -19.01 6.71
C ASP A 444 -3.95 -19.53 7.18
N LYS A 445 -3.98 -20.68 7.84
CA LYS A 445 -5.20 -21.21 8.47
C LYS A 445 -5.66 -20.33 9.62
N MET A 446 -4.72 -19.83 10.43
CA MET A 446 -5.03 -18.88 11.50
C MET A 446 -5.69 -17.61 10.94
N ARG A 447 -5.15 -17.05 9.84
CA ARG A 447 -5.79 -15.92 9.15
C ARG A 447 -7.19 -16.25 8.66
N ALA A 448 -7.35 -17.37 7.97
CA ALA A 448 -8.66 -17.77 7.44
C ALA A 448 -9.70 -17.94 8.57
N LEU A 449 -9.31 -18.50 9.71
CA LEU A 449 -10.15 -18.61 10.92
C LEU A 449 -10.62 -17.23 11.42
N VAL A 450 -9.69 -16.28 11.57
CA VAL A 450 -9.97 -14.93 12.07
C VAL A 450 -10.89 -14.16 11.13
N ILE A 451 -10.59 -14.15 9.82
CA ILE A 451 -11.41 -13.45 8.82
C ILE A 451 -12.82 -14.03 8.78
N THR A 452 -12.93 -15.36 8.69
CA THR A 452 -14.23 -16.05 8.63
C THR A 452 -15.05 -15.82 9.90
N ALA A 453 -14.40 -15.79 11.07
CA ALA A 453 -15.06 -15.48 12.34
C ALA A 453 -15.64 -14.05 12.35
N GLY A 454 -14.89 -13.07 11.80
CA GLY A 454 -15.36 -11.69 11.70
C GLY A 454 -16.60 -11.54 10.83
N VAL A 455 -16.61 -12.19 9.66
CA VAL A 455 -17.77 -12.17 8.77
C VAL A 455 -18.98 -12.82 9.44
N MET A 456 -18.76 -13.98 10.07
CA MET A 456 -19.81 -14.72 10.77
C MET A 456 -20.36 -13.97 11.98
N ALA A 457 -19.56 -13.15 12.65
CA ALA A 457 -20.00 -12.35 13.80
C ALA A 457 -21.13 -11.37 13.44
N ARG A 458 -21.29 -11.00 12.16
CA ARG A 458 -22.37 -10.12 11.68
C ARG A 458 -23.76 -10.77 11.69
N PHE A 459 -23.85 -12.11 11.68
CA PHE A 459 -25.13 -12.82 11.58
C PHE A 459 -25.25 -14.07 12.47
N GLY A 460 -24.17 -14.52 13.10
CA GLY A 460 -24.12 -15.75 13.90
C GLY A 460 -23.04 -15.70 14.98
N SER A 461 -23.27 -14.91 16.04
CA SER A 461 -22.27 -14.63 17.09
C SER A 461 -21.74 -15.89 17.79
N LEU A 462 -22.59 -16.86 18.13
CA LEU A 462 -22.17 -18.08 18.85
C LEU A 462 -21.12 -18.89 18.08
N ARG A 463 -21.38 -19.15 16.79
CA ARG A 463 -20.45 -19.89 15.93
C ARG A 463 -19.18 -19.07 15.63
N ALA A 464 -19.31 -17.75 15.54
CA ALA A 464 -18.18 -16.85 15.37
C ALA A 464 -17.23 -16.89 16.59
N PHE A 465 -17.77 -16.93 17.82
CA PHE A 465 -16.97 -17.11 19.04
C PHE A 465 -16.17 -18.42 19.04
N GLU A 466 -16.78 -19.53 18.61
CA GLU A 466 -16.09 -20.82 18.52
C GLU A 466 -14.96 -20.80 17.50
N LEU A 467 -15.20 -20.19 16.33
CA LEU A 467 -14.19 -20.12 15.28
C LEU A 467 -13.04 -19.20 15.69
N MET A 468 -13.34 -18.07 16.34
CA MET A 468 -12.34 -17.15 16.87
C MET A 468 -11.50 -17.81 17.96
N ARG A 469 -12.11 -18.60 18.87
CA ARG A 469 -11.37 -19.38 19.88
C ARG A 469 -10.33 -20.31 19.26
N ARG A 470 -10.70 -21.04 18.21
CA ARG A 470 -9.74 -21.89 17.46
C ARG A 470 -8.61 -21.06 16.83
N GLY A 471 -8.92 -19.86 16.35
CA GLY A 471 -7.92 -18.91 15.86
C GLY A 471 -6.93 -18.48 16.94
N VAL A 472 -7.40 -18.19 18.16
CA VAL A 472 -6.55 -17.85 19.32
C VAL A 472 -5.67 -19.04 19.73
N GLU A 473 -6.24 -20.25 19.81
CA GLU A 473 -5.50 -21.48 20.13
C GLU A 473 -4.39 -21.74 19.11
N LEU A 474 -4.69 -21.63 17.82
CA LEU A 474 -3.70 -21.81 16.75
C LEU A 474 -2.63 -20.71 16.76
N ALA A 475 -3.01 -19.45 17.00
CA ALA A 475 -2.05 -18.34 17.13
C ALA A 475 -1.05 -18.60 18.26
N ASN A 476 -1.53 -19.05 19.42
CA ASN A 476 -0.69 -19.40 20.56
C ASN A 476 0.28 -20.55 20.22
N TRP A 477 -0.21 -21.58 19.53
CA TRP A 477 0.63 -22.70 19.09
C TRP A 477 1.70 -22.27 18.07
N LEU A 478 1.36 -21.39 17.13
CA LEU A 478 2.31 -20.85 16.14
C LEU A 478 3.41 -20.02 16.80
N ASP A 479 3.03 -19.17 17.77
CA ASP A 479 3.96 -18.36 18.53
C ASP A 479 4.95 -19.26 19.33
N GLU A 480 4.47 -20.35 19.94
CA GLU A 480 5.32 -21.35 20.60
C GLU A 480 6.29 -22.07 19.66
N LYS A 481 5.88 -22.27 18.40
CA LYS A 481 6.71 -22.91 17.36
C LYS A 481 7.66 -21.93 16.66
N GLY A 482 7.60 -20.64 16.98
CA GLY A 482 8.36 -19.60 16.29
C GLY A 482 8.01 -19.47 14.80
N GLN A 483 6.83 -19.94 14.39
CA GLN A 483 6.39 -19.90 13.00
C GLN A 483 5.77 -18.54 12.69
N SER A 484 6.48 -17.75 11.89
CA SER A 484 5.95 -16.52 11.28
C SER A 484 5.61 -16.78 9.81
N SER A 485 4.60 -16.10 9.26
CA SER A 485 4.36 -16.14 7.82
C SER A 485 5.47 -15.38 7.09
N SER A 486 6.49 -16.10 6.65
CA SER A 486 7.54 -15.57 5.76
C SER A 486 7.28 -15.89 4.28
N ASP A 487 6.13 -16.49 3.94
CA ASP A 487 5.79 -16.81 2.55
C ASP A 487 5.68 -15.51 1.72
N PRO A 488 6.55 -15.30 0.71
CA PRO A 488 6.48 -14.13 -0.18
C PRO A 488 5.09 -13.94 -0.80
N PHE A 489 4.34 -15.03 -1.00
CA PHE A 489 2.99 -14.99 -1.56
C PHE A 489 1.95 -14.46 -0.57
N SER A 490 2.16 -14.63 0.73
CA SER A 490 1.33 -13.98 1.76
C SER A 490 1.48 -12.45 1.71
N THR A 491 2.66 -11.95 1.34
CA THR A 491 2.92 -10.50 1.18
C THR A 491 2.20 -9.95 -0.06
N VAL A 492 2.21 -10.69 -1.17
CA VAL A 492 1.46 -10.35 -2.39
C VAL A 492 -0.05 -10.40 -2.13
N PHE A 493 -0.53 -11.43 -1.43
CA PHE A 493 -1.94 -11.57 -1.03
C PHE A 493 -2.44 -10.39 -0.17
N ILE A 494 -1.61 -9.94 0.78
CA ILE A 494 -1.89 -8.77 1.62
C ILE A 494 -2.00 -7.49 0.78
N ALA A 495 -1.19 -7.35 -0.29
CA ALA A 495 -1.21 -6.18 -1.16
C ALA A 495 -2.49 -6.05 -2.02
N PHE A 496 -3.20 -7.16 -2.27
CA PHE A 496 -4.43 -7.19 -3.07
C PHE A 496 -5.72 -7.10 -2.24
N LEU A 497 -5.64 -7.18 -0.91
CA LEU A 497 -6.80 -7.07 -0.03
C LEU A 497 -7.03 -5.60 0.37
N PRO A 498 -8.25 -5.06 0.17
CA PRO A 498 -8.53 -3.63 0.38
C PRO A 498 -8.38 -3.17 1.84
N GLU A 499 -8.29 -4.07 2.81
CA GLU A 499 -8.03 -3.78 4.22
C GLU A 499 -7.12 -4.85 4.80
N ASN A 500 -6.22 -4.46 5.71
CA ASN A 500 -5.17 -5.31 6.27
C ASN A 500 -5.79 -6.57 6.94
N PRO A 501 -5.74 -7.74 6.29
CA PRO A 501 -6.54 -8.93 6.65
C PRO A 501 -5.97 -9.69 7.86
N LEU A 502 -4.86 -9.22 8.42
CA LEU A 502 -4.22 -9.75 9.61
C LEU A 502 -4.78 -9.17 10.92
N SER A 503 -5.68 -8.18 10.84
CA SER A 503 -6.19 -7.53 12.04
C SER A 503 -7.29 -8.37 12.70
N VAL A 504 -6.97 -9.00 13.84
CA VAL A 504 -7.96 -9.57 14.79
C VAL A 504 -8.94 -8.53 15.33
N GLU A 505 -8.68 -7.25 15.07
CA GLU A 505 -9.44 -6.12 15.58
C GLU A 505 -10.91 -6.15 15.14
N MET A 506 -11.18 -6.29 13.84
CA MET A 506 -12.56 -6.22 13.32
C MET A 506 -13.43 -7.39 13.84
N PRO A 507 -12.97 -8.66 13.80
CA PRO A 507 -13.71 -9.77 14.40
C PRO A 507 -13.99 -9.57 15.89
N LEU A 508 -13.00 -9.14 16.68
CA LEU A 508 -13.19 -8.94 18.11
C LEU A 508 -14.11 -7.77 18.43
N ARG A 509 -14.09 -6.70 17.64
CA ARG A 509 -15.04 -5.58 17.77
C ARG A 509 -16.47 -6.04 17.55
N LEU A 510 -16.72 -6.83 16.50
CA LEU A 510 -18.04 -7.35 16.19
C LEU A 510 -18.53 -8.33 17.25
N LEU A 511 -17.66 -9.23 17.71
CA LEU A 511 -17.97 -10.16 18.80
C LEU A 511 -18.25 -9.42 20.11
N ALA A 512 -17.48 -8.39 20.44
CA ALA A 512 -17.66 -7.60 21.66
C ALA A 512 -18.96 -6.77 21.66
N ARG A 513 -19.50 -6.42 20.49
CA ARG A 513 -20.87 -5.86 20.38
C ARG A 513 -21.94 -6.89 20.74
N ALA A 514 -21.72 -8.16 20.40
CA ALA A 514 -22.66 -9.24 20.72
C ALA A 514 -22.55 -9.69 22.19
N ASP A 515 -21.32 -9.86 22.69
CA ASP A 515 -21.03 -10.24 24.08
C ASP A 515 -19.63 -9.72 24.46
N PHE A 516 -19.60 -8.61 25.21
CA PHE A 516 -18.37 -7.93 25.59
C PHE A 516 -17.45 -8.79 26.45
N GLU A 517 -17.99 -9.49 27.46
CA GLU A 517 -17.19 -10.27 28.39
C GLU A 517 -16.61 -11.51 27.70
N ARG A 518 -17.41 -12.20 26.88
CA ARG A 518 -16.91 -13.35 26.11
C ARG A 518 -15.86 -12.95 25.06
N ALA A 519 -15.98 -11.77 24.45
CA ALA A 519 -14.96 -11.26 23.55
C ALA A 519 -13.69 -10.85 24.31
N LEU A 520 -13.82 -10.29 25.52
CA LEU A 520 -12.70 -9.99 26.38
C LEU A 520 -11.96 -11.26 26.83
N GLU A 521 -12.67 -12.33 27.14
CA GLU A 521 -12.07 -13.65 27.44
C GLU A 521 -11.23 -14.16 26.26
N LEU A 522 -11.73 -14.06 25.03
CA LEU A 522 -10.96 -14.40 23.83
C LEU A 522 -9.72 -13.52 23.66
N ALA A 523 -9.85 -12.21 23.89
CA ALA A 523 -8.73 -11.29 23.82
C ALA A 523 -7.65 -11.60 24.86
N CYS A 524 -8.05 -11.95 26.09
CA CYS A 524 -7.14 -12.40 27.16
C CYS A 524 -6.49 -13.75 26.86
N GLY A 525 -7.09 -14.58 26.00
CA GLY A 525 -6.59 -15.91 25.62
C GLY A 525 -5.29 -15.90 24.81
N PHE A 526 -4.88 -14.76 24.24
CA PHE A 526 -3.58 -14.66 23.55
C PHE A 526 -2.42 -14.72 24.55
N LYS A 527 -1.49 -15.66 24.33
CA LYS A 527 -0.26 -15.81 25.12
C LYS A 527 0.77 -14.74 24.78
N ASN A 528 0.88 -14.39 23.50
CA ASN A 528 1.74 -13.30 23.07
C ASN A 528 1.18 -11.95 23.59
N PRO A 529 2.00 -11.18 24.34
CA PRO A 529 1.52 -9.99 25.02
C PRO A 529 1.15 -8.86 24.05
N GLU A 530 1.78 -8.77 22.88
CA GLU A 530 1.46 -7.79 21.83
C GLU A 530 0.07 -8.09 21.23
N ARG A 531 -0.19 -9.35 20.85
CA ARG A 531 -1.49 -9.77 20.31
C ARG A 531 -2.61 -9.57 21.34
N ARG A 532 -2.36 -9.96 22.60
CA ARG A 532 -3.30 -9.76 23.71
C ARG A 532 -3.67 -8.29 23.89
N THR A 533 -2.66 -7.42 23.95
CA THR A 533 -2.84 -5.97 24.10
C THR A 533 -3.72 -5.41 22.98
N MET A 534 -3.39 -5.72 21.72
CA MET A 534 -4.16 -5.24 20.56
C MET A 534 -5.58 -5.80 20.54
N ALA A 535 -5.76 -7.07 20.92
CA ALA A 535 -7.08 -7.69 21.05
C ALA A 535 -7.94 -7.01 22.13
N GLN A 536 -7.36 -6.66 23.28
CA GLN A 536 -8.07 -5.94 24.35
C GLN A 536 -8.45 -4.52 23.93
N ILE A 537 -7.56 -3.80 23.21
CA ILE A 537 -7.87 -2.49 22.62
C ILE A 537 -9.05 -2.62 21.64
N ALA A 538 -9.07 -3.67 20.81
CA ALA A 538 -10.16 -3.90 19.86
C ALA A 538 -11.51 -4.13 20.54
N VAL A 539 -11.55 -5.00 21.56
CA VAL A 539 -12.76 -5.23 22.38
C VAL A 539 -13.21 -3.94 23.04
N THR A 540 -12.27 -3.16 23.57
CA THR A 540 -12.59 -1.89 24.23
C THR A 540 -13.16 -0.85 23.26
N ARG A 541 -12.61 -0.79 22.05
CA ARG A 541 -13.08 0.10 20.97
C ARG A 541 -14.56 -0.13 20.67
N SER A 542 -15.07 -1.35 20.72
CA SER A 542 -16.49 -1.60 20.44
C SER A 542 -17.43 -0.98 21.49
N ALA A 543 -16.97 -0.84 22.74
CA ALA A 543 -17.76 -0.30 23.84
C ALA A 543 -17.66 1.22 23.99
N LEU A 544 -16.61 1.85 23.44
CA LEU A 544 -16.36 3.29 23.52
C LEU A 544 -16.66 4.05 22.23
N SER A 545 -16.74 3.35 21.09
CA SER A 545 -17.11 3.99 19.82
C SER A 545 -18.64 4.07 19.73
N GLU A 546 -19.22 5.25 19.92
CA GLU A 546 -20.57 5.54 19.42
C GLU A 546 -20.59 5.31 17.91
N ASN A 547 -21.39 4.34 17.44
CA ASN A 547 -21.75 4.09 16.03
C ASN A 547 -20.96 4.88 14.97
N ASP A 548 -19.66 4.59 14.84
CA ASP A 548 -18.86 5.05 13.69
C ASP A 548 -19.44 4.36 12.45
N SER A 549 -20.37 5.05 11.79
CA SER A 549 -20.77 4.99 10.38
C SER A 549 -20.53 3.67 9.63
N PHE A 550 -21.08 2.58 10.14
CA PHE A 550 -21.47 1.42 9.33
C PHE A 550 -23.01 1.22 9.31
N ASP A 551 -23.74 1.97 10.14
CA ASP A 551 -25.22 1.94 10.22
C ASP A 551 -25.92 2.81 9.16
N ALA A 552 -25.17 3.49 8.29
CA ALA A 552 -25.73 4.24 7.16
C ALA A 552 -26.36 3.33 6.07
N ILE A 553 -26.30 2.00 6.24
CA ILE A 553 -26.95 1.03 5.33
C ILE A 553 -28.19 0.37 5.99
N GLY A 554 -28.48 0.63 7.27
CA GLY A 554 -29.55 -0.04 8.02
C GLY A 554 -30.78 0.79 8.39
N SER A 555 -30.75 2.12 8.24
CA SER A 555 -31.78 3.02 8.80
C SER A 555 -32.57 3.77 7.71
N CYS A 556 -33.25 3.04 6.83
CA CYS A 556 -34.31 3.56 5.98
C CYS A 556 -35.54 2.64 5.99
N VAL A 557 -35.93 2.14 7.15
CA VAL A 557 -37.23 1.46 7.36
C VAL A 557 -37.70 1.72 8.79
N ASP A 558 -38.25 2.91 9.07
CA ASP A 558 -39.40 3.10 9.97
C ASP A 558 -39.65 4.59 10.19
N GLN A 559 -40.39 5.23 9.27
CA GLN A 559 -41.21 6.42 9.55
C GLN A 559 -42.08 6.69 8.33
N GLY A 560 -43.11 5.85 8.17
CA GLY A 560 -44.05 5.94 7.06
C GLY A 560 -45.31 5.12 7.30
N ASN A 561 -45.85 5.16 8.52
CA ASN A 561 -47.25 4.83 8.78
C ASN A 561 -47.65 5.20 10.21
N ARG A 562 -48.25 6.38 10.36
CA ARG A 562 -49.30 6.65 11.36
C ARG A 562 -49.96 8.01 11.06
N VAL A 563 -51.19 7.88 10.53
CA VAL A 563 -52.29 8.84 10.33
C VAL A 563 -52.11 9.84 9.19
#